data_AF-A0A820FSK3-F1
#
_entry.id   AF-A0A820FSK3-F1
#
_cell.length_a   1.000
_cell.length_b   1.000
_cell.length_c   1.000
_cell.angle_alpha   90.00
_cell.angle_beta   90.00
_cell.angle_gamma   90.00
#
_symmetry.space_group_name_H-M   'P 1'
#
loop_
_entity.id
_entity.type
_entity.pdbx_description
1 polymer ?
#
loop_
_entity_poly.entity_id
_entity_poly.type
_entity_poly.pdbx_seq_one_letter_code
_entity_poly.pdbx_strand_id
1 'polypeptide(L)'
;GTIPTDESLSSPLPIDVRLVLQSSEYRLKPNPNRAQELTEIVSKNGFHHISTRLWPNLKCGICILSQNLKQFELKFLSTYWDPIVPIFPFVYGMSEHYHIAVPLTINSYQFIPLPRSVYYEFIEVKNDDRHDDDDDDDDDQSPESLELDQIDEGKLYEVVLTTYNGLYRYRTEDIIKVIGHYYTLPVWQLCGRFV
;
A
#
# COMPACT_ATOMS: atom_id res chain seq x y z
N GLY A 1 -6.76 -23.84 4.56
CA GLY A 1 -7.04 -23.90 3.11
C GLY A 1 -6.43 -25.17 2.57
N THR A 2 -7.21 -25.99 1.90
CA THR A 2 -6.71 -27.11 1.08
C THR A 2 -5.85 -26.56 -0.05
N ILE A 3 -4.79 -27.28 -0.42
CA ILE A 3 -4.05 -27.01 -1.65
C ILE A 3 -5.08 -27.01 -2.79
N PRO A 4 -5.10 -26.01 -3.69
CA PRO A 4 -5.94 -26.07 -4.87
C PRO A 4 -5.65 -27.40 -5.59
N THR A 5 -6.63 -28.29 -5.63
CA THR A 5 -6.55 -29.59 -6.32
C THR A 5 -6.82 -29.46 -7.81
N ASP A 6 -6.79 -28.23 -8.34
CA ASP A 6 -6.94 -28.00 -9.76
C ASP A 6 -5.73 -28.60 -10.47
N GLU A 7 -6.00 -29.56 -11.35
CA GLU A 7 -5.03 -30.22 -12.20
C GLU A 7 -4.26 -29.23 -13.09
N SER A 8 -4.70 -27.97 -13.19
CA SER A 8 -3.99 -26.88 -13.89
C SER A 8 -2.55 -26.67 -13.40
N LEU A 9 -2.24 -26.98 -12.13
CA LEU A 9 -0.86 -26.91 -11.59
C LEU A 9 -0.08 -28.23 -11.74
N SER A 10 -0.72 -29.29 -12.22
CA SER A 10 -0.10 -30.62 -12.39
C SER A 10 0.49 -30.83 -13.79
N SER A 11 0.08 -30.02 -14.77
CA SER A 11 0.67 -30.06 -16.11
C SER A 11 2.11 -29.52 -16.10
N PRO A 12 3.04 -30.17 -16.81
CA PRO A 12 4.40 -29.63 -16.94
C PRO A 12 4.35 -28.25 -17.59
N LEU A 13 5.23 -27.34 -17.12
CA LEU A 13 5.35 -26.00 -17.68
C LEU A 13 5.55 -26.08 -19.21
N PRO A 14 4.88 -25.22 -19.99
CA PRO A 14 5.12 -25.08 -21.42
C PRO A 14 6.61 -24.91 -21.74
N ILE A 15 7.05 -25.47 -22.87
CA ILE A 15 8.49 -25.53 -23.22
C ILE A 15 9.10 -24.15 -23.39
N ASP A 16 8.36 -23.21 -23.96
CA ASP A 16 8.73 -21.81 -24.12
C ASP A 16 8.96 -21.12 -22.77
N VAL A 17 8.05 -21.30 -21.81
CA VAL A 17 8.22 -20.80 -20.44
C VAL A 17 9.45 -21.42 -19.79
N ARG A 18 9.65 -22.72 -19.95
CA ARG A 18 10.82 -23.41 -19.39
C ARG A 18 12.14 -22.87 -19.94
N LEU A 19 12.20 -22.60 -21.25
CA LEU A 19 13.38 -22.02 -21.90
C LEU A 19 13.67 -20.61 -21.40
N VAL A 20 12.64 -19.78 -21.17
CA VAL A 20 12.80 -18.45 -20.56
C VAL A 20 13.36 -18.56 -19.15
N LEU A 21 12.80 -19.42 -18.30
CA LEU A 21 13.27 -19.59 -16.91
C LEU A 21 14.72 -20.10 -16.84
N GLN A 22 15.16 -20.88 -17.83
CA GLN A 22 16.51 -21.42 -17.93
C GLN A 22 17.51 -20.48 -18.64
N SER A 23 17.03 -19.35 -19.17
CA SER A 23 17.85 -18.41 -19.93
C SER A 23 18.96 -17.79 -19.05
N SER A 24 19.91 -17.11 -19.69
CA SER A 24 20.97 -16.39 -18.99
C SER A 24 20.46 -15.28 -18.07
N GLU A 25 19.23 -14.81 -18.28
CA GLU A 25 18.56 -13.78 -17.48
C GLU A 25 18.08 -14.34 -16.14
N TYR A 26 17.39 -15.49 -16.14
CA TYR A 26 16.75 -16.06 -14.94
C TYR A 26 17.55 -17.21 -14.30
N ARG A 27 18.28 -18.00 -15.10
CA ARG A 27 19.21 -19.07 -14.67
C ARG A 27 18.61 -20.09 -13.70
N LEU A 28 17.31 -20.31 -13.73
CA LEU A 28 16.66 -21.27 -12.84
C LEU A 28 17.04 -22.70 -13.26
N LYS A 29 17.53 -23.47 -12.29
CA LYS A 29 17.88 -24.89 -12.47
C LYS A 29 16.87 -25.76 -11.72
N PRO A 30 16.55 -26.96 -12.25
CA PRO A 30 15.75 -27.92 -11.49
C PRO A 30 16.38 -28.18 -10.12
N ASN A 31 15.58 -28.05 -9.06
CA ASN A 31 15.98 -28.34 -7.69
C ASN A 31 14.93 -29.27 -7.04
N PRO A 32 15.02 -30.59 -7.30
CA PRO A 32 14.03 -31.56 -6.82
C PRO A 32 13.98 -31.63 -5.29
N ASN A 33 15.12 -31.45 -4.61
CA ASN A 33 15.19 -31.44 -3.15
C ASN A 33 14.34 -30.29 -2.57
N ARG A 34 14.48 -29.08 -3.12
CA ARG A 34 13.66 -27.94 -2.72
C ARG A 34 12.19 -28.14 -3.06
N ALA A 35 11.88 -28.74 -4.21
CA ALA A 35 10.50 -29.04 -4.59
C ALA A 35 9.82 -30.02 -3.60
N GLN A 36 10.54 -31.05 -3.17
CA GLN A 36 10.08 -31.98 -2.15
C GLN A 36 9.89 -31.26 -0.79
N GLU A 37 10.87 -30.47 -0.37
CA GLU A 37 10.81 -29.68 0.87
C GLU A 37 9.56 -28.77 0.89
N LEU A 38 9.29 -28.06 -0.20
CA LEU A 38 8.11 -27.19 -0.32
C LEU A 38 6.79 -27.99 -0.22
N THR A 39 6.72 -29.14 -0.89
CA THR A 39 5.57 -30.05 -0.81
C THR A 39 5.35 -30.52 0.63
N GLU A 40 6.41 -30.87 1.34
CA GLU A 40 6.36 -31.28 2.75
C GLU A 40 5.91 -30.13 3.67
N ILE A 41 6.43 -28.92 3.46
CA ILE A 41 6.04 -27.72 4.23
C ILE A 41 4.53 -27.48 4.13
N VAL A 42 3.98 -27.53 2.91
CA VAL A 42 2.56 -27.26 2.69
C VAL A 42 1.69 -28.42 3.16
N SER A 43 2.07 -29.68 2.90
CA SER A 43 1.26 -30.84 3.27
C SER A 43 1.13 -31.04 4.78
N LYS A 44 2.18 -30.77 5.57
CA LYS A 44 2.18 -31.00 7.02
C LYS A 44 1.33 -29.98 7.80
N ASN A 45 1.38 -28.70 7.42
CA ASN A 45 0.82 -27.61 8.22
C ASN A 45 -0.10 -26.66 7.42
N GLY A 46 -0.38 -26.97 6.15
CA GLY A 46 -1.11 -26.09 5.25
C GLY A 46 -0.39 -24.76 5.02
N PHE A 47 -1.15 -23.71 4.76
CA PHE A 47 -0.65 -22.37 4.46
C PHE A 47 -0.61 -21.42 5.66
N HIS A 48 -1.02 -21.87 6.84
CA HIS A 48 -1.05 -21.01 8.03
C HIS A 48 0.38 -20.54 8.40
N HIS A 49 0.60 -19.22 8.49
CA HIS A 49 1.91 -18.60 8.76
C HIS A 49 3.04 -19.22 7.94
N ILE A 50 2.81 -19.43 6.65
CA ILE A 50 3.73 -20.15 5.77
C ILE A 50 4.99 -19.35 5.42
N SER A 51 4.96 -18.02 5.50
CA SER A 51 6.06 -17.13 5.10
C SER A 51 7.44 -17.51 5.67
N THR A 52 7.58 -17.69 6.98
CA THR A 52 8.86 -18.08 7.62
C THR A 52 9.26 -19.53 7.35
N ARG A 53 8.29 -20.41 7.06
CA ARG A 53 8.57 -21.80 6.67
C ARG A 53 9.10 -21.88 5.23
N LEU A 54 8.57 -21.05 4.33
CA LEU A 54 9.09 -20.91 2.96
C LEU A 54 10.43 -20.19 2.95
N TRP A 55 10.57 -19.13 3.74
CA TRP A 55 11.78 -18.33 3.81
C TRP A 55 12.28 -18.27 5.25
N PRO A 56 13.08 -19.26 5.70
CA PRO A 56 13.58 -19.33 7.09
C PRO A 56 14.41 -18.12 7.52
N ASN A 57 15.01 -17.42 6.56
CA ASN A 57 15.80 -16.22 6.80
C ASN A 57 15.03 -14.91 6.60
N LEU A 58 13.71 -14.96 6.42
CA LEU A 58 12.87 -13.77 6.23
C LEU A 58 12.95 -12.86 7.46
N LYS A 59 13.35 -11.60 7.25
CA LYS A 59 13.52 -10.61 8.32
C LYS A 59 12.44 -9.54 8.33
N CYS A 60 11.89 -9.23 7.17
CA CYS A 60 10.80 -8.27 7.03
C CYS A 60 10.06 -8.50 5.72
N GLY A 61 8.82 -8.00 5.67
CA GLY A 61 8.09 -7.77 4.43
C GLY A 61 8.06 -6.29 4.11
N ILE A 62 8.09 -5.94 2.83
CA ILE A 62 7.82 -4.58 2.36
C ILE A 62 6.55 -4.65 1.53
N CYS A 63 5.52 -3.91 1.91
CA CYS A 63 4.26 -3.86 1.17
C CYS A 63 3.55 -2.52 1.35
N ILE A 64 2.53 -2.28 0.52
CA ILE A 64 1.65 -1.13 0.67
C ILE A 64 0.60 -1.49 1.73
N LEU A 65 0.57 -0.72 2.81
CA LEU A 65 -0.47 -0.82 3.83
C LEU A 65 -1.44 0.35 3.66
N SER A 66 -2.73 0.04 3.56
CA SER A 66 -3.80 1.04 3.46
C SER A 66 -4.97 0.60 4.31
N GLN A 67 -5.57 1.52 5.06
CA GLN A 67 -6.76 1.19 5.87
C GLN A 67 -7.91 0.67 5.02
N ASN A 68 -8.01 1.09 3.76
CA ASN A 68 -9.08 0.66 2.84
C ASN A 68 -8.98 -0.83 2.50
N LEU A 69 -7.75 -1.35 2.48
CA LEU A 69 -7.50 -2.76 2.18
C LEU A 69 -7.41 -3.61 3.45
N LYS A 70 -7.61 -3.03 4.63
CA LYS A 70 -7.39 -3.68 5.92
C LYS A 70 -8.14 -5.00 6.06
N GLN A 71 -9.37 -5.14 5.54
CA GLN A 71 -10.09 -6.41 5.62
C GLN A 71 -9.41 -7.53 4.83
N PHE A 72 -8.98 -7.23 3.59
CA PHE A 72 -8.27 -8.19 2.74
C PHE A 72 -6.88 -8.48 3.29
N GLU A 73 -6.18 -7.43 3.73
CA GLU A 73 -4.87 -7.50 4.33
C GLU A 73 -4.90 -8.36 5.60
N LEU A 74 -5.82 -8.11 6.54
CA LEU A 74 -5.94 -8.90 7.77
C LEU A 74 -6.20 -10.37 7.46
N LYS A 75 -7.03 -10.68 6.47
CA LYS A 75 -7.27 -12.07 6.04
C LYS A 75 -6.01 -12.69 5.47
N PHE A 76 -5.29 -11.98 4.60
CA PHE A 76 -4.03 -12.45 4.03
C PHE A 76 -2.96 -12.64 5.10
N LEU A 77 -2.74 -11.65 5.96
CA LEU A 77 -1.72 -11.65 7.00
C LEU A 77 -2.00 -12.73 8.05
N SER A 78 -3.23 -12.81 8.57
CA SER A 78 -3.60 -13.86 9.53
C SER A 78 -3.46 -15.27 8.95
N THR A 79 -3.66 -15.44 7.64
CA THR A 79 -3.53 -16.73 6.99
C THR A 79 -2.08 -17.06 6.66
N TYR A 80 -1.34 -16.20 5.96
CA TYR A 80 -0.08 -16.58 5.32
C TYR A 80 1.16 -15.99 5.99
N TRP A 81 1.03 -14.83 6.63
CA TRP A 81 2.14 -14.08 7.18
C TRP A 81 2.43 -14.50 8.62
N ASP A 82 3.70 -14.72 8.95
CA ASP A 82 4.08 -15.03 10.32
C ASP A 82 4.17 -13.72 11.10
N PRO A 83 3.38 -13.53 12.19
CA PRO A 83 3.36 -12.27 12.93
C PRO A 83 4.69 -11.91 13.59
N ILE A 84 5.65 -12.85 13.70
CA ILE A 84 7.01 -12.53 14.17
C ILE A 84 7.79 -11.68 13.17
N VAL A 85 7.43 -11.71 11.89
CA VAL A 85 8.12 -10.97 10.83
C VAL A 85 7.47 -9.59 10.68
N PRO A 86 8.20 -8.49 10.97
CA PRO A 86 7.66 -7.16 10.82
C PRO A 86 7.41 -6.80 9.36
N ILE A 87 6.41 -5.98 9.15
CA ILE A 87 6.08 -5.37 7.87
C ILE A 87 6.53 -3.92 7.91
N PHE A 88 7.30 -3.53 6.90
CA PHE A 88 7.66 -2.16 6.61
C PHE A 88 6.69 -1.67 5.54
N PRO A 89 5.77 -0.76 5.89
CA PRO A 89 4.97 -0.10 4.87
C PRO A 89 5.94 0.66 3.95
N PHE A 90 5.67 0.72 2.65
CA PHE A 90 6.68 1.25 1.73
C PHE A 90 6.75 2.78 1.74
N VAL A 91 5.79 3.42 1.10
CA VAL A 91 5.69 4.88 0.98
C VAL A 91 4.25 5.23 0.63
N TYR A 92 3.78 6.39 1.05
CA TYR A 92 2.62 7.01 0.43
C TYR A 92 3.10 7.85 -0.75
N GLY A 93 2.67 7.44 -1.94
CA GLY A 93 3.16 7.94 -3.21
C GLY A 93 2.18 7.61 -4.33
N MET A 94 2.33 8.33 -5.42
CA MET A 94 1.51 8.18 -6.62
C MET A 94 2.41 8.31 -7.86
N SER A 95 1.83 8.10 -9.05
CA SER A 95 2.58 8.17 -10.32
C SER A 95 3.14 9.57 -10.58
N GLU A 96 2.44 10.58 -10.09
CA GLU A 96 2.72 12.01 -10.18
C GLU A 96 3.92 12.41 -9.32
N HIS A 97 4.07 11.77 -8.16
CA HIS A 97 5.23 11.91 -7.28
C HIS A 97 5.32 10.77 -6.27
N TYR A 98 6.49 10.12 -6.19
CA TYR A 98 6.60 8.85 -5.46
C TYR A 98 6.83 8.98 -3.94
N HIS A 99 7.49 10.04 -3.49
CA HIS A 99 7.91 10.19 -2.09
C HIS A 99 7.09 11.26 -1.37
N ILE A 100 5.78 11.13 -1.30
CA ILE A 100 4.91 12.17 -0.70
C ILE A 100 4.94 12.06 0.83
N ALA A 101 4.82 10.87 1.40
CA ALA A 101 4.96 10.66 2.84
C ALA A 101 5.56 9.28 3.14
N VAL A 102 6.22 9.15 4.27
CA VAL A 102 6.86 7.89 4.69
C VAL A 102 6.15 7.31 5.92
N PRO A 103 6.18 5.99 6.13
CA PRO A 103 5.60 5.41 7.32
C PRO A 103 6.38 5.86 8.55
N LEU A 104 5.66 6.23 9.61
CA LEU A 104 6.27 6.70 10.85
C LEU A 104 6.99 5.57 11.60
N THR A 105 6.41 4.36 11.56
CA THR A 105 6.92 3.17 12.26
C THR A 105 6.62 1.89 11.46
N ILE A 106 7.24 0.78 11.88
CA ILE A 106 6.93 -0.56 11.34
C ILE A 106 5.51 -0.99 11.75
N ASN A 107 4.88 -1.86 10.95
CA ASN A 107 3.53 -2.39 11.17
C ASN A 107 2.47 -1.29 11.36
N SER A 108 2.65 -0.14 10.73
CA SER A 108 1.85 1.07 10.97
C SER A 108 1.18 1.54 9.70
N TYR A 109 -0.03 2.07 9.85
CA TYR A 109 -0.77 2.77 8.77
C TYR A 109 -0.56 4.29 8.82
N GLN A 110 0.37 4.74 9.67
CA GLN A 110 0.61 6.15 9.94
C GLN A 110 1.74 6.65 9.05
N PHE A 111 1.49 7.74 8.35
CA PHE A 111 2.43 8.38 7.45
C PHE A 111 2.75 9.79 7.93
N ILE A 112 3.99 10.20 7.70
CA ILE A 112 4.49 11.55 7.96
C ILE A 112 4.95 12.18 6.63
N PRO A 113 4.53 13.42 6.32
CA PRO A 113 4.95 14.13 5.12
C PRO A 113 6.47 14.24 5.03
N LEU A 114 6.96 14.40 3.80
CA LEU A 114 8.34 14.79 3.51
C LEU A 114 8.35 16.25 3.03
N PRO A 115 8.52 17.26 3.90
CA PRO A 115 8.28 18.68 3.57
C PRO A 115 9.06 19.25 2.38
N ARG A 116 10.16 18.61 1.98
CA ARG A 116 11.00 19.02 0.84
C ARG A 116 10.72 18.24 -0.45
N SER A 117 9.71 17.37 -0.44
CA SER A 117 9.44 16.47 -1.56
C SER A 117 8.50 17.10 -2.58
N VAL A 118 7.42 17.70 -2.09
CA VAL A 118 6.39 18.44 -2.83
C VAL A 118 5.92 19.60 -1.96
N TYR A 119 5.21 20.54 -2.56
CA TYR A 119 4.43 21.50 -1.79
C TYR A 119 3.04 20.92 -1.54
N TYR A 120 2.58 21.00 -0.29
CA TYR A 120 1.36 20.37 0.18
C TYR A 120 0.30 21.44 0.45
N GLU A 121 -0.86 21.23 -0.14
CA GLU A 121 -2.10 21.94 0.16
C GLU A 121 -3.16 20.91 0.58
N PHE A 122 -4.14 21.35 1.35
CA PHE A 122 -5.19 20.49 1.88
C PHE A 122 -6.55 21.16 1.76
N ILE A 123 -7.56 20.40 1.34
CA ILE A 123 -8.96 20.86 1.33
C ILE A 123 -9.70 20.05 2.39
N GLU A 124 -10.30 20.71 3.38
CA GLU A 124 -11.07 20.04 4.44
C GLU A 124 -12.31 19.37 3.84
N VAL A 125 -12.47 18.07 4.07
CA VAL A 125 -13.65 17.31 3.61
C VAL A 125 -14.77 17.47 4.63
N LYS A 126 -15.82 18.21 4.27
CA LYS A 126 -17.00 18.41 5.10
C LYS A 126 -18.05 17.34 4.77
N ASN A 127 -18.89 17.00 5.74
CA ASN A 127 -19.88 15.91 5.59
C ASN A 127 -20.94 16.17 4.50
N ASP A 128 -21.07 17.42 4.02
CA ASP A 128 -21.97 17.82 2.93
C ASP A 128 -21.35 17.69 1.54
N ASP A 129 -20.03 17.47 1.40
CA ASP A 129 -19.36 17.44 0.09
C ASP A 129 -19.64 16.16 -0.72
N ARG A 130 -20.68 15.40 -0.35
CA ARG A 130 -21.28 14.33 -1.17
C ARG A 130 -22.51 14.85 -1.93
N HIS A 131 -22.48 16.11 -2.34
CA HIS A 131 -23.52 16.65 -3.21
C HIS A 131 -23.38 16.03 -4.60
N ASP A 132 -24.47 15.38 -5.01
CA ASP A 132 -24.77 14.99 -6.37
C ASP A 132 -24.48 16.17 -7.32
N ASP A 133 -23.96 15.88 -8.52
CA ASP A 133 -23.57 16.82 -9.58
C ASP A 133 -24.75 17.62 -10.19
N ASP A 134 -25.69 18.13 -9.41
CA ASP A 134 -26.96 18.73 -9.87
C ASP A 134 -27.35 20.05 -9.19
N ASP A 135 -26.41 20.83 -8.62
CA ASP A 135 -26.69 22.21 -8.21
C ASP A 135 -25.83 23.23 -8.99
N ASP A 136 -26.39 23.66 -10.12
CA ASP A 136 -26.05 24.86 -10.89
C ASP A 136 -26.30 26.14 -10.07
N ASP A 137 -25.50 26.43 -9.05
CA ASP A 137 -25.48 27.75 -8.41
C ASP A 137 -24.06 28.30 -8.24
N ASP A 138 -23.84 29.43 -8.91
CA ASP A 138 -22.66 30.29 -8.91
C ASP A 138 -22.11 30.57 -7.49
N ASP A 139 -20.88 30.11 -7.20
CA ASP A 139 -19.85 31.01 -6.68
C ASP A 139 -18.44 30.52 -7.07
N ASP A 140 -17.65 31.42 -7.63
CA ASP A 140 -16.27 31.27 -8.14
C ASP A 140 -15.25 31.08 -6.98
N GLN A 141 -15.64 30.38 -5.92
CA GLN A 141 -14.81 30.16 -4.74
C GLN A 141 -14.23 28.75 -4.79
N SER A 142 -13.02 28.65 -5.36
CA SER A 142 -12.17 27.49 -5.13
C SER A 142 -12.11 27.20 -3.62
N PRO A 143 -12.32 25.96 -3.17
CA PRO A 143 -12.31 25.65 -1.75
C PRO A 143 -11.03 26.13 -1.09
N GLU A 144 -11.14 26.65 0.14
CA GLU A 144 -10.01 27.17 0.90
C GLU A 144 -8.95 26.07 1.05
N SER A 145 -7.77 26.33 0.50
CA SER A 145 -6.62 25.43 0.58
C SER A 145 -5.76 25.79 1.78
N LEU A 146 -5.58 24.83 2.69
CA LEU A 146 -4.77 24.94 3.90
C LEU A 146 -3.34 24.47 3.63
N GLU A 147 -2.38 25.11 4.29
CA GLU A 147 -0.98 24.69 4.31
C GLU A 147 -0.75 23.52 5.29
N LEU A 148 0.44 22.91 5.22
CA LEU A 148 0.80 21.74 6.00
C LEU A 148 0.73 21.93 7.52
N ASP A 149 0.92 23.15 8.02
CA ASP A 149 0.86 23.51 9.44
C ASP A 149 -0.52 24.04 9.88
N GLN A 150 -1.49 24.11 8.96
CA GLN A 150 -2.84 24.63 9.19
C GLN A 150 -3.90 23.52 9.32
N ILE A 151 -3.50 22.24 9.20
CA ILE A 151 -4.43 21.10 9.32
C ILE A 151 -4.51 20.59 10.76
N ASP A 152 -5.73 20.26 11.20
CA ASP A 152 -6.01 19.86 12.58
C ASP A 152 -6.17 18.35 12.73
N GLU A 153 -5.79 17.85 13.90
CA GLU A 153 -6.03 16.46 14.31
C GLU A 153 -7.53 16.11 14.32
N GLY A 154 -7.86 14.91 13.84
CA GLY A 154 -9.21 14.36 13.83
C GLY A 154 -10.02 14.68 12.56
N LYS A 155 -9.58 15.67 11.76
CA LYS A 155 -10.23 16.08 10.52
C LYS A 155 -9.77 15.28 9.31
N LEU A 156 -10.60 15.31 8.27
CA LEU A 156 -10.36 14.69 6.97
C LEU A 156 -9.99 15.76 5.95
N TYR A 157 -9.01 15.46 5.12
CA TYR A 157 -8.52 16.37 4.09
C TYR A 157 -8.30 15.63 2.78
N GLU A 158 -8.66 16.27 1.68
CA GLU A 158 -8.12 15.93 0.37
C GLU A 158 -6.70 16.49 0.25
N VAL A 159 -5.77 15.68 -0.28
CA VAL A 159 -4.40 16.12 -0.55
C VAL A 159 -4.32 16.81 -1.90
N VAL A 160 -3.75 18.01 -1.94
CA VAL A 160 -3.46 18.78 -3.15
C VAL A 160 -1.96 19.01 -3.24
N LEU A 161 -1.37 18.76 -4.41
CA LEU A 161 0.08 18.75 -4.58
C LEU A 161 0.55 19.72 -5.65
N THR A 162 1.64 20.41 -5.35
CA THR A 162 2.48 21.06 -6.36
C THR A 162 3.85 20.38 -6.40
N THR A 163 4.26 19.88 -7.57
CA THR A 163 5.44 19.03 -7.75
C THR A 163 6.51 19.68 -8.61
N TYR A 164 7.77 19.27 -8.44
CA TYR A 164 8.88 19.74 -9.28
C TYR A 164 8.74 19.37 -10.76
N ASN A 165 7.90 18.38 -11.08
CA ASN A 165 7.69 17.88 -12.43
C ASN A 165 6.59 18.64 -13.19
N GLY A 166 6.11 19.76 -12.65
CA GLY A 166 5.21 20.68 -13.34
C GLY A 166 3.71 20.44 -13.12
N LEU A 167 3.34 19.70 -12.07
CA LEU A 167 1.96 19.67 -11.59
C LEU A 167 1.77 20.79 -10.57
N TYR A 168 0.74 21.60 -10.75
CA TYR A 168 0.44 22.76 -9.90
C TYR A 168 -0.96 22.61 -9.34
N ARG A 169 -1.09 22.68 -8.02
CA ARG A 169 -2.36 22.51 -7.28
C ARG A 169 -3.16 21.29 -7.78
N TYR A 170 -2.47 20.18 -8.01
CA TYR A 170 -3.07 18.95 -8.50
C TYR A 170 -3.87 18.28 -7.37
N ARG A 171 -5.18 18.21 -7.55
CA ARG A 171 -6.11 17.49 -6.67
C ARG A 171 -5.90 15.98 -6.84
N THR A 172 -5.40 15.33 -5.79
CA THR A 172 -5.06 13.91 -5.85
C THR A 172 -6.28 13.01 -5.66
N GLU A 173 -7.39 13.60 -5.17
CA GLU A 173 -8.59 12.93 -4.69
C GLU A 173 -8.37 12.00 -3.50
N ASP A 174 -7.12 11.82 -3.03
CA ASP A 174 -6.82 11.01 -1.86
C ASP A 174 -7.26 11.74 -0.59
N ILE A 175 -8.01 11.02 0.25
CA ILE A 175 -8.52 11.51 1.52
C ILE A 175 -7.63 10.97 2.63
N ILE A 176 -7.05 11.87 3.41
CA ILE A 176 -6.29 11.54 4.62
C ILE A 176 -7.05 11.96 5.88
N LYS A 177 -6.80 11.27 6.99
CA LYS A 177 -7.17 11.73 8.32
C LYS A 177 -5.92 12.09 9.11
N VAL A 178 -5.87 13.31 9.65
CA VAL A 178 -4.81 13.69 10.59
C VAL A 178 -5.10 13.02 11.93
N ILE A 179 -4.13 12.30 12.48
CA ILE A 179 -4.27 11.47 13.68
C ILE A 179 -3.32 11.89 14.81
N GLY A 180 -2.59 12.99 14.61
CA GLY A 180 -1.64 13.50 15.58
C GLY A 180 -0.50 14.23 14.90
N HIS A 181 0.55 14.47 15.67
CA HIS A 181 1.74 15.17 15.21
C HIS A 181 3.01 14.45 15.67
N TYR A 182 4.03 14.45 14.82
CA TYR A 182 5.39 14.05 15.15
C TYR A 182 6.27 15.29 15.12
N TYR A 183 6.62 15.78 16.31
CA TYR A 183 7.10 17.16 16.49
C TYR A 183 6.09 18.16 15.92
N THR A 184 6.48 18.90 14.88
CA THR A 184 5.63 19.91 14.22
C THR A 184 4.97 19.38 12.94
N LEU A 185 5.26 18.14 12.53
CA LEU A 185 4.70 17.58 11.29
C LEU A 185 3.40 16.82 11.59
N PRO A 186 2.35 17.02 10.79
CA PRO A 186 1.13 16.25 10.93
C PRO A 186 1.41 14.78 10.60
N VAL A 187 0.79 13.87 11.34
CA VAL A 187 0.79 12.44 11.07
C VAL A 187 -0.60 12.07 10.58
N TRP A 188 -0.67 11.35 9.47
CA TRP A 188 -1.95 11.02 8.86
C TRP A 188 -2.07 9.56 8.47
N GLN A 189 -3.31 9.13 8.23
CA GLN A 189 -3.65 7.84 7.66
C GLN A 189 -4.42 8.04 6.36
N LEU A 190 -4.13 7.25 5.33
CA LEU A 190 -4.93 7.22 4.11
C LEU A 190 -6.29 6.55 4.40
N CYS A 191 -7.36 7.25 4.07
CA CYS A 191 -8.75 6.85 4.34
C CYS A 191 -9.55 6.50 3.10
N GLY A 192 -9.08 6.82 1.90
CA GLY A 192 -9.91 6.72 0.70
C GLY A 192 -9.36 7.52 -0.46
N ARG A 193 -10.07 7.40 -1.57
CA ARG A 193 -10.05 8.34 -2.68
C ARG A 193 -11.51 8.68 -3.00
N PHE A 194 -11.83 9.89 -3.42
CA PHE A 194 -13.13 10.15 -4.04
C PHE A 194 -13.28 9.27 -5.30
N VAL A 195 -14.43 8.61 -5.47
CA VAL A 195 -14.72 7.70 -6.61
C VAL A 195 -15.97 8.20 -7.31
#